data_AF-A0A813ZET9-F1
#
_entry.id   AF-A0A813ZET9-F1
#
_cell.length_a   1.000
_cell.length_b   1.000
_cell.length_c   1.000
_cell.angle_alpha   90.00
_cell.angle_beta   90.00
_cell.angle_gamma   90.00
#
_symmetry.space_group_name_H-M   'P 1'
#
loop_
_entity.id
_entity.type
_entity.pdbx_description
1 polymer ?
#
loop_
_entity_poly.entity_id
_entity_poly.type
_entity_poly.pdbx_seq_one_letter_code
_entity_poly.pdbx_strand_id
1 'polypeptide(L)'
;MASVEHSIEWKAIDVSGRLGSFYDQSSDAFVGYCSLQNLENSKDSINSACQILRCTHINNAIDVLKAIKFHDTLLQSILFGLVKPSGISSVINYNGPIDEYTLFLYYTYEHRQEKLGAITDRKAHRTISPPSDLNNATHMVTEITWGFEILCIIQVLRTESVDQIENLLYKIWNQPFNLDKRSELINNEKHEINKLSNVAIFGSETCTKNSNTLSLLTVLEQLKKWQDNKSFHVPILYRMHSLEDLFKNQSLSKPYFLSNDDSSKIEQIGIMMIQLDNRLKKLQQLFKNRFNDCDNLIYDLWPHDIPDRLGILLSQYDEYRTKLGNILVDVRRGKAHPLPPIPQDKTPLTSSPQAETKPSRVTEFNVLLMGETGVGKSSFINAFVNYLVFDTLEQAEKNESIVLIPVSFLVTTGDQFNEFMVKFGDVDSNENHEHQGQSVTQQCKSYVFDLNETTRLRLIDTPGMGDTRGLVQDEKNLDHILTYVNNLSHLNAICLLFKPNNSQLNIFFRTCVKRVLTYLTPIFYKNVIFCFTNARSTFFAPGNTGLLLRQMMEKEYQNEIPFQNKNTFCFDSESFRYLAARKCHVNFDEFVIQESISSRLAD
;
A
#
# COMPACT_ATOMS: atom_id res chain seq x y z
N MET A 1 23.65 22.59 -6.63
CA MET A 1 24.99 22.06 -6.33
C MET A 1 24.81 21.12 -5.14
N ALA A 2 24.66 19.82 -5.39
CA ALA A 2 24.61 18.84 -4.30
C ALA A 2 26.01 18.78 -3.66
N SER A 3 26.07 18.93 -2.34
CA SER A 3 27.30 18.72 -1.57
C SER A 3 27.81 17.31 -1.84
N VAL A 4 29.08 17.19 -2.23
CA VAL A 4 29.76 15.90 -2.30
C VAL A 4 29.74 15.31 -0.89
N GLU A 5 28.95 14.27 -0.65
CA GLU A 5 29.05 13.49 0.59
C GLU A 5 30.37 12.72 0.52
N HIS A 6 31.40 13.31 1.13
CA HIS A 6 32.77 12.79 1.16
C HIS A 6 32.89 11.45 1.92
N SER A 7 31.88 11.13 2.72
CA SER A 7 31.74 9.86 3.43
C SER A 7 30.28 9.44 3.52
N ILE A 8 30.06 8.13 3.49
CA ILE A 8 28.75 7.50 3.61
C ILE A 8 28.73 6.57 4.82
N GLU A 9 27.57 6.48 5.47
CA GLU A 9 27.32 5.57 6.58
C GLU A 9 26.17 4.63 6.22
N TRP A 10 26.45 3.33 6.21
CA TRP A 10 25.44 2.32 5.91
C TRP A 10 25.36 1.25 6.98
N LYS A 11 24.14 0.78 7.21
CA LYS A 11 23.88 -0.46 7.94
C LYS A 11 24.57 -1.63 7.23
N ALA A 12 25.22 -2.49 8.00
CA ALA A 12 25.88 -3.67 7.47
C ALA A 12 24.84 -4.74 7.13
N ILE A 13 24.60 -4.96 5.83
CA ILE A 13 23.82 -6.10 5.33
C ILE A 13 24.76 -7.27 5.02
N ASP A 14 25.78 -6.99 4.21
CA ASP A 14 26.89 -7.92 4.01
C ASP A 14 27.92 -7.75 5.13
N VAL A 15 27.97 -8.73 6.04
CA VAL A 15 28.86 -8.75 7.20
C VAL A 15 30.30 -9.17 6.86
N SER A 16 30.61 -9.45 5.59
CA SER A 16 31.95 -9.85 5.16
C SER A 16 32.95 -8.70 5.05
N GLY A 17 32.45 -7.45 5.02
CA GLY A 17 33.26 -6.24 4.89
C GLY A 17 34.24 -6.04 6.04
N ARG A 18 35.45 -5.63 5.70
CA ARG A 18 36.59 -5.38 6.61
C ARG A 18 37.19 -4.00 6.34
N LEU A 19 38.02 -3.49 7.25
CA LEU A 19 38.78 -2.27 6.99
C LEU A 19 39.59 -2.41 5.70
N GLY A 20 39.54 -1.39 4.84
CA GLY A 20 40.18 -1.42 3.52
C GLY A 20 39.40 -2.16 2.43
N SER A 21 38.19 -2.67 2.70
CA SER A 21 37.33 -3.25 1.66
C SER A 21 36.84 -2.16 0.70
N PHE A 22 36.89 -2.46 -0.59
CA PHE A 22 36.38 -1.60 -1.65
C PHE A 22 34.91 -1.87 -1.92
N TYR A 23 34.16 -0.80 -2.12
CA TYR A 23 32.71 -0.83 -2.28
C TYR A 23 32.29 -0.15 -3.58
N ASP A 24 31.45 -0.83 -4.37
CA ASP A 24 30.77 -0.26 -5.53
C ASP A 24 29.37 0.23 -5.10
N GLN A 25 29.21 1.56 -4.99
CA GLN A 25 27.93 2.21 -4.65
C GLN A 25 26.84 1.98 -5.71
N SER A 26 27.18 1.68 -6.95
CA SER A 26 26.19 1.47 -8.00
C SER A 26 25.43 0.15 -7.82
N SER A 27 26.15 -0.92 -7.46
CA SER A 27 25.59 -2.26 -7.22
C SER A 27 25.40 -2.62 -5.75
N ASP A 28 25.81 -1.75 -4.84
CA ASP A 28 25.82 -1.97 -3.39
C ASP A 28 26.56 -3.25 -2.96
N ALA A 29 27.78 -3.45 -3.48
CA ALA A 29 28.57 -4.66 -3.26
C ALA A 29 30.05 -4.38 -2.94
N PHE A 30 30.67 -5.27 -2.15
CA PHE A 30 32.12 -5.29 -1.98
C PHE A 30 32.79 -5.91 -3.22
N VAL A 31 33.77 -5.22 -3.79
CA VAL A 31 34.41 -5.60 -5.07
C VAL A 31 35.90 -5.94 -4.95
N GLY A 32 36.46 -5.78 -3.74
CA GLY A 32 37.85 -6.10 -3.45
C GLY A 32 38.26 -5.62 -2.07
N TYR A 33 39.53 -5.80 -1.71
CA TYR A 33 40.08 -5.23 -0.48
C TYR A 33 41.57 -4.94 -0.62
N CYS A 34 42.04 -3.94 0.14
CA CYS A 34 43.46 -3.71 0.36
C CYS A 34 43.82 -4.12 1.78
N SER A 35 44.93 -4.85 1.94
CA SER A 35 45.43 -5.22 3.27
C SER A 35 46.15 -4.03 3.90
N LEU A 36 45.69 -3.60 5.09
CA LEU A 36 46.14 -2.38 5.75
C LEU A 36 46.93 -2.69 7.04
N GLN A 37 47.90 -3.60 6.92
CA GLN A 37 48.73 -4.04 8.03
C GLN A 37 49.31 -2.85 8.81
N ASN A 38 49.13 -2.87 10.13
CA ASN A 38 49.63 -1.86 11.09
C ASN A 38 48.96 -0.46 11.05
N LEU A 39 47.81 -0.31 10.39
CA LEU A 39 47.05 0.95 10.35
C LEU A 39 45.70 0.88 11.07
N GLU A 40 45.39 -0.25 11.69
CA GLU A 40 44.10 -0.54 12.32
C GLU A 40 44.14 -0.17 13.81
N ASN A 41 43.25 0.73 14.21
CA ASN A 41 43.03 1.06 15.61
C ASN A 41 41.66 0.50 16.02
N SER A 42 41.64 -0.32 17.07
CA SER A 42 40.40 -0.79 17.70
C SER A 42 40.20 -0.08 19.03
N LYS A 43 38.99 0.42 19.27
CA LYS A 43 38.59 0.98 20.56
C LYS A 43 37.30 0.30 21.01
N ASP A 44 37.30 -0.22 22.23
CA ASP A 44 36.07 -0.70 22.86
C ASP A 44 35.14 0.50 23.09
N SER A 45 33.91 0.37 22.62
CA SER A 45 32.87 1.39 22.65
C SER A 45 31.58 0.69 23.00
N ILE A 46 31.36 0.49 24.30
CA ILE A 46 30.18 -0.19 24.82
C ILE A 46 29.05 0.83 24.90
N ASN A 47 28.09 0.70 23.99
CA ASN A 47 26.87 1.49 23.98
C ASN A 47 25.69 0.58 23.69
N SER A 48 24.53 0.88 24.26
CA SER A 48 23.31 0.15 23.93
C SER A 48 22.09 1.03 24.01
N ALA A 49 21.18 0.88 23.06
CA ALA A 49 19.96 1.66 22.99
C ALA A 49 18.77 0.75 22.64
N CYS A 50 17.60 0.98 23.25
CA CYS A 50 16.33 0.59 22.62
C CYS A 50 15.60 1.82 22.16
N GLN A 51 14.79 1.59 21.14
CA GLN A 51 13.71 2.45 20.75
C GLN A 51 12.43 1.62 20.71
N ILE A 52 11.36 2.16 21.30
CA ILE A 52 10.02 1.61 21.14
C ILE A 52 9.27 2.58 20.22
N LEU A 53 8.76 2.08 19.10
CA LEU A 53 8.09 2.89 18.08
C LEU A 53 6.63 2.45 17.94
N ARG A 54 5.74 3.42 17.73
CA ARG A 54 4.34 3.20 17.38
C ARG A 54 4.10 3.33 15.88
N CYS A 55 2.98 2.79 15.43
CA CYS A 55 2.55 2.78 14.02
C CYS A 55 2.17 4.15 13.43
N THR A 56 2.28 5.28 14.15
CA THR A 56 1.76 6.59 13.71
C THR A 56 2.31 7.07 12.36
N HIS A 57 3.53 6.63 11.99
CA HIS A 57 4.18 6.97 10.72
C HIS A 57 4.79 5.74 10.01
N ILE A 58 4.41 4.52 10.42
CA ILE A 58 4.95 3.27 9.89
C ILE A 58 3.80 2.49 9.28
N ASN A 59 3.72 2.40 7.95
CA ASN A 59 2.62 1.72 7.27
C ASN A 59 3.06 0.39 6.63
N ASN A 60 4.36 0.16 6.52
CA ASN A 60 4.93 -1.01 5.85
C ASN A 60 6.37 -1.28 6.36
N ALA A 61 6.95 -2.40 5.94
CA ALA A 61 8.30 -2.80 6.35
C ALA A 61 9.42 -1.82 5.95
N ILE A 62 9.20 -0.95 4.96
CA ILE A 62 10.19 0.02 4.49
C ILE A 62 10.20 1.22 5.41
N ASP A 63 9.03 1.66 5.86
CA ASP A 63 8.93 2.70 6.88
C ASP A 63 9.63 2.25 8.17
N VAL A 64 9.56 0.95 8.51
CA VAL A 64 10.33 0.37 9.62
C VAL A 64 11.83 0.50 9.38
N LEU A 65 12.32 0.11 8.19
CA LEU A 65 13.73 0.22 7.85
C LEU A 65 14.23 1.67 7.86
N LYS A 66 13.42 2.61 7.36
CA LYS A 66 13.69 4.05 7.43
C LYS A 66 13.77 4.54 8.88
N ALA A 67 12.85 4.09 9.74
CA ALA A 67 12.84 4.44 11.15
C ALA A 67 14.12 3.97 11.89
N ILE A 68 14.68 2.82 11.49
CA ILE A 68 15.96 2.30 12.01
C ILE A 68 17.18 2.77 11.21
N LYS A 69 17.04 3.86 10.46
CA LYS A 69 18.11 4.58 9.74
C LYS A 69 18.76 3.82 8.58
N PHE A 70 18.00 3.02 7.83
CA PHE A 70 18.45 2.59 6.51
C PHE A 70 18.39 3.76 5.51
N HIS A 71 19.46 3.94 4.74
CA HIS A 71 19.54 4.97 3.71
C HIS A 71 18.67 4.60 2.50
N ASP A 72 18.02 5.58 1.87
CA ASP A 72 17.10 5.36 0.74
C ASP A 72 17.75 4.62 -0.44
N THR A 73 19.02 4.91 -0.73
CA THR A 73 19.76 4.22 -1.81
C THR A 73 19.95 2.73 -1.53
N LEU A 74 20.23 2.37 -0.28
CA LEU A 74 20.40 0.97 0.14
C LEU A 74 19.05 0.24 0.14
N LEU A 75 17.97 0.94 0.54
CA LEU A 75 16.61 0.42 0.46
C LEU A 75 16.20 0.13 -0.98
N GLN A 76 16.52 1.02 -1.91
CA GLN A 76 16.33 0.76 -3.34
C GLN A 76 17.07 -0.52 -3.74
N SER A 77 18.34 -0.68 -3.37
CA SER A 77 19.12 -1.86 -3.75
C SER A 77 18.54 -3.17 -3.20
N ILE A 78 17.98 -3.12 -1.99
CA ILE A 78 17.18 -4.22 -1.45
C ILE A 78 15.94 -4.45 -2.34
N LEU A 79 15.12 -3.43 -2.60
CA LEU A 79 13.88 -3.55 -3.40
C LEU A 79 14.14 -4.09 -4.81
N PHE A 80 15.16 -3.57 -5.50
CA PHE A 80 15.55 -3.96 -6.84
C PHE A 80 16.33 -5.29 -6.90
N GLY A 81 16.58 -5.93 -5.76
CA GLY A 81 17.22 -7.25 -5.69
C GLY A 81 18.72 -7.24 -5.97
N LEU A 82 19.37 -6.07 -5.89
CA LEU A 82 20.82 -5.93 -5.97
C LEU A 82 21.50 -6.47 -4.70
N VAL A 83 20.84 -6.28 -3.55
CA VAL A 83 21.30 -6.78 -2.26
C VAL A 83 20.28 -7.78 -1.73
N LYS A 84 20.74 -8.99 -1.42
CA LYS A 84 19.90 -10.00 -0.76
C LYS A 84 19.64 -9.57 0.69
N PRO A 85 18.37 -9.47 1.12
CA PRO A 85 18.07 -9.17 2.53
C PRO A 85 18.65 -10.22 3.46
N SER A 86 19.36 -9.77 4.49
CA SER A 86 19.92 -10.57 5.57
C SER A 86 19.78 -9.85 6.92
N GLY A 87 19.86 -10.61 8.01
CA GLY A 87 19.77 -10.06 9.37
C GLY A 87 18.53 -9.18 9.59
N ILE A 88 18.72 -7.92 9.97
CA ILE A 88 17.63 -6.97 10.21
C ILE A 88 16.94 -6.49 8.92
N SER A 89 17.67 -6.44 7.80
CA SER A 89 17.10 -6.02 6.50
C SER A 89 16.05 -7.01 5.97
N SER A 90 16.06 -8.25 6.46
CA SER A 90 15.04 -9.27 6.21
C SER A 90 13.64 -8.86 6.65
N VAL A 91 13.49 -7.81 7.48
CA VAL A 91 12.19 -7.22 7.81
C VAL A 91 11.41 -6.79 6.57
N ILE A 92 12.08 -6.49 5.44
CA ILE A 92 11.42 -6.23 4.15
C ILE A 92 10.49 -7.37 3.72
N ASN A 93 10.72 -8.59 4.21
CA ASN A 93 9.92 -9.77 3.95
C ASN A 93 8.80 -10.01 4.98
N TYR A 94 8.67 -9.15 6.00
CA TYR A 94 7.58 -9.23 6.96
C TYR A 94 6.24 -9.07 6.25
N ASN A 95 5.31 -9.97 6.57
CA ASN A 95 4.01 -10.11 5.91
C ASN A 95 2.83 -10.08 6.91
N GLY A 96 3.10 -9.84 8.19
CA GLY A 96 2.07 -9.62 9.19
C GLY A 96 1.45 -8.23 9.06
N PRO A 97 0.32 -7.97 9.75
CA PRO A 97 -0.27 -6.64 9.81
C PRO A 97 0.71 -5.63 10.42
N ILE A 98 0.57 -4.38 9.96
CA ILE A 98 1.17 -3.18 10.53
C ILE A 98 0.03 -2.17 10.64
N ASP A 99 -0.47 -2.00 11.87
CA ASP A 99 -1.65 -1.20 12.20
C ASP A 99 -1.49 -0.51 13.57
N GLU A 100 -2.51 0.21 14.05
CA GLU A 100 -2.45 0.91 15.35
C GLU A 100 -2.21 0.00 16.56
N TYR A 101 -2.32 -1.33 16.42
CA TYR A 101 -2.00 -2.32 17.44
C TYR A 101 -0.59 -2.90 17.32
N THR A 102 0.24 -2.37 16.42
CA THR A 102 1.62 -2.82 16.21
C THR A 102 2.61 -1.95 16.98
N LEU A 103 3.46 -2.60 17.78
CA LEU A 103 4.61 -2.00 18.46
C LEU A 103 5.93 -2.55 17.90
N PHE A 104 6.91 -1.67 17.74
CA PHE A 104 8.26 -2.05 17.31
C PHE A 104 9.23 -1.85 18.46
N LEU A 105 9.93 -2.90 18.88
CA LEU A 105 11.04 -2.82 19.82
C LEU A 105 12.34 -3.04 19.05
N TYR A 106 13.13 -1.98 18.92
CA TYR A 106 14.40 -1.99 18.21
C TYR A 106 15.55 -1.79 19.19
N TYR A 107 16.38 -2.82 19.34
CA TYR A 107 17.54 -2.85 20.21
C TYR A 107 18.84 -2.86 19.42
N THR A 108 19.79 -2.02 19.82
CA THR A 108 21.16 -2.01 19.32
C THR A 108 22.16 -2.16 20.47
N TYR A 109 23.18 -2.98 20.26
CA TYR A 109 24.34 -3.10 21.13
C TYR A 109 25.60 -2.89 20.31
N GLU A 110 26.38 -1.88 20.66
CA GLU A 110 27.70 -1.58 20.11
C GLU A 110 28.74 -2.04 21.12
N HIS A 111 29.73 -2.80 20.65
CA HIS A 111 30.81 -3.35 21.47
C HIS A 111 32.15 -2.66 21.20
N ARG A 112 32.52 -2.53 19.94
CA ARG A 112 33.80 -1.92 19.53
C ARG A 112 33.68 -1.18 18.21
N GLN A 113 34.54 -0.19 18.04
CA GLN A 113 34.76 0.49 16.76
C GLN A 113 36.18 0.20 16.29
N GLU A 114 36.29 -0.27 15.05
CA GLU A 114 37.56 -0.42 14.34
C GLU A 114 37.68 0.71 13.33
N LYS A 115 38.80 1.43 13.33
CA LYS A 115 39.03 2.59 12.47
C LYS A 115 40.46 2.59 11.94
N LEU A 116 40.63 3.06 10.71
CA LEU A 116 41.96 3.30 10.14
C LEU A 116 42.62 4.52 10.80
N GLY A 117 43.68 4.28 11.56
CA GLY A 117 44.33 5.25 12.45
C GLY A 117 45.10 6.38 11.77
N ALA A 118 45.54 6.18 10.52
CA ALA A 118 46.41 7.14 9.81
C ALA A 118 45.71 7.93 8.69
N ILE A 119 44.44 7.65 8.42
CA ILE A 119 43.66 8.33 7.38
C ILE A 119 42.89 9.47 8.06
N THR A 120 43.57 10.60 8.24
CA THR A 120 42.85 11.89 8.19
C THR A 120 42.58 12.17 6.72
N ASP A 121 41.41 12.74 6.39
CA ASP A 121 40.77 12.88 5.07
C ASP A 121 41.60 13.45 3.90
N ARG A 122 42.92 13.64 4.03
CA ARG A 122 43.79 14.27 3.03
C ARG A 122 45.14 13.59 2.78
N LYS A 123 45.44 12.43 3.39
CA LYS A 123 46.78 11.78 3.26
C LYS A 123 46.78 10.26 3.01
N ALA A 124 45.65 9.62 2.70
CA ALA A 124 45.62 8.15 2.50
C ALA A 124 46.59 7.67 1.41
N HIS A 125 46.71 8.43 0.30
CA HIS A 125 47.70 8.22 -0.78
C HIS A 125 49.17 8.19 -0.33
N ARG A 126 49.50 8.69 0.87
CA ARG A 126 50.87 8.70 1.41
C ARG A 126 51.20 7.44 2.21
N THR A 127 50.17 6.69 2.59
CA THR A 127 50.27 5.55 3.51
C THR A 127 49.82 4.26 2.83
N ILE A 128 48.95 4.34 1.83
CA ILE A 128 48.35 3.21 1.13
C ILE A 128 48.52 3.45 -0.37
N SER A 129 48.99 2.42 -1.08
CA SER A 129 49.05 2.47 -2.54
C SER A 129 47.65 2.32 -3.12
N PRO A 130 47.28 3.10 -4.14
CA PRO A 130 45.98 2.97 -4.78
C PRO A 130 45.85 1.59 -5.45
N PRO A 131 44.64 1.03 -5.50
CA PRO A 131 44.41 -0.31 -6.06
C PRO A 131 44.72 -0.33 -7.55
N SER A 132 45.37 -1.40 -8.02
CA SER A 132 45.68 -1.58 -9.45
C SER A 132 44.46 -2.00 -10.27
N ASP A 133 43.48 -2.65 -9.64
CA ASP A 133 42.19 -3.01 -10.25
C ASP A 133 41.07 -2.55 -9.31
N LEU A 134 40.27 -1.61 -9.79
CA LEU A 134 39.24 -0.96 -9.00
C LEU A 134 37.86 -1.61 -9.17
N ASN A 135 37.62 -2.43 -10.20
CA ASN A 135 36.33 -3.11 -10.41
C ASN A 135 35.08 -2.25 -10.14
N ASN A 136 35.07 -0.99 -10.58
CA ASN A 136 34.02 0.01 -10.35
C ASN A 136 33.86 0.50 -8.89
N ALA A 137 34.78 0.19 -7.99
CA ALA A 137 34.80 0.69 -6.63
C ALA A 137 34.73 2.22 -6.60
N THR A 138 33.86 2.76 -5.77
CA THR A 138 33.73 4.20 -5.53
C THR A 138 34.17 4.58 -4.12
N HIS A 139 34.08 3.65 -3.16
CA HIS A 139 34.35 3.90 -1.75
C HIS A 139 35.26 2.83 -1.13
N MET A 140 35.85 3.16 0.03
CA MET A 140 36.59 2.22 0.88
C MET A 140 36.06 2.26 2.31
N VAL A 141 35.91 1.09 2.93
CA VAL A 141 35.56 0.95 4.35
C VAL A 141 36.72 1.45 5.21
N THR A 142 36.44 2.50 5.98
CA THR A 142 37.44 3.15 6.84
C THR A 142 37.17 2.98 8.33
N GLU A 143 35.93 2.66 8.68
CA GLU A 143 35.50 2.43 10.05
C GLU A 143 34.35 1.43 10.08
N ILE A 144 34.38 0.54 11.08
CA ILE A 144 33.39 -0.52 11.30
C ILE A 144 32.93 -0.43 12.75
N THR A 145 31.62 -0.36 12.95
CA THR A 145 31.00 -0.57 14.26
C THR A 145 30.58 -2.02 14.38
N TRP A 146 31.08 -2.70 15.41
CA TRP A 146 30.79 -4.09 15.71
C TRP A 146 29.81 -4.20 16.87
N GLY A 147 28.87 -5.12 16.76
CA GLY A 147 27.77 -5.24 17.70
C GLY A 147 26.71 -6.22 17.25
N PHE A 148 25.50 -6.06 17.75
CA PHE A 148 24.33 -6.77 17.22
C PHE A 148 23.09 -5.90 17.32
N GLU A 149 22.10 -6.25 16.51
CA GLU A 149 20.82 -5.54 16.45
C GLU A 149 19.68 -6.54 16.47
N ILE A 150 18.59 -6.18 17.14
CA ILE A 150 17.35 -6.96 17.20
C ILE A 150 16.18 -6.02 17.00
N LEU A 151 15.23 -6.43 16.16
CA LEU A 151 13.96 -5.79 15.96
C LEU A 151 12.86 -6.81 16.24
N CYS A 152 11.99 -6.51 17.20
CA CYS A 152 10.77 -7.25 17.46
C CYS A 152 9.58 -6.44 16.94
N ILE A 153 8.78 -7.03 16.06
CA ILE A 153 7.48 -6.50 15.65
C ILE A 153 6.44 -7.25 16.48
N ILE A 154 5.74 -6.52 17.35
CA ILE A 154 4.81 -7.07 18.33
C ILE A 154 3.39 -6.66 17.92
N GLN A 155 2.58 -7.64 17.52
CA GLN A 155 1.16 -7.43 17.25
C GLN A 155 0.36 -7.60 18.55
N VAL A 156 -0.10 -6.50 19.13
CA VAL A 156 -0.91 -6.49 20.35
C VAL A 156 -2.32 -7.00 20.03
N LEU A 157 -2.89 -7.80 20.92
CA LEU A 157 -4.28 -8.26 20.77
C LEU A 157 -5.24 -7.07 20.90
N ARG A 158 -6.30 -7.03 20.08
CA ARG A 158 -7.29 -5.94 20.10
C ARG A 158 -8.03 -5.78 21.44
N THR A 159 -7.99 -6.82 22.27
CA THR A 159 -8.55 -6.82 23.63
C THR A 159 -7.64 -6.18 24.68
N GLU A 160 -6.38 -5.93 24.34
CA GLU A 160 -5.37 -5.39 25.24
C GLU A 160 -5.05 -3.93 24.89
N SER A 161 -4.58 -3.17 25.89
CA SER A 161 -4.18 -1.78 25.68
C SER A 161 -2.74 -1.72 25.17
N VAL A 162 -2.55 -1.14 23.98
CA VAL A 162 -1.22 -0.86 23.41
C VAL A 162 -0.38 -0.01 24.37
N ASP A 163 -1.00 0.98 25.03
CA ASP A 163 -0.32 1.84 26.01
C ASP A 163 0.20 1.04 27.21
N GLN A 164 -0.53 0.04 27.68
CA GLN A 164 -0.10 -0.81 28.79
C GLN A 164 1.09 -1.68 28.41
N ILE A 165 1.06 -2.30 27.22
CA ILE A 165 2.18 -3.11 26.72
C ILE A 165 3.40 -2.24 26.46
N GLU A 166 3.24 -1.07 25.87
CA GLU A 166 4.34 -0.13 25.67
C GLU A 166 4.97 0.29 27.01
N ASN A 167 4.15 0.62 28.01
CA ASN A 167 4.64 0.93 29.36
C ASN A 167 5.38 -0.25 30.00
N LEU A 168 4.91 -1.48 29.80
CA LEU A 168 5.61 -2.70 30.25
C LEU A 168 7.00 -2.80 29.59
N LEU A 169 7.08 -2.61 28.27
CA LEU A 169 8.34 -2.65 27.54
C LEU A 169 9.29 -1.53 27.99
N TYR A 170 8.79 -0.31 28.19
CA TYR A 170 9.58 0.79 28.77
C TYR A 170 10.04 0.47 30.19
N LYS A 171 9.20 -0.15 31.03
CA LYS A 171 9.57 -0.56 32.39
C LYS A 171 10.70 -1.59 32.37
N ILE A 172 10.69 -2.53 31.43
CA ILE A 172 11.78 -3.50 31.25
C ILE A 172 13.06 -2.82 30.76
N TRP A 173 12.92 -1.80 29.91
CA TRP A 173 14.05 -1.20 29.23
C TRP A 173 14.74 -0.03 29.96
N ASN A 174 13.94 0.91 30.48
CA ASN A 174 14.41 2.16 31.11
C ASN A 174 14.94 1.97 32.54
N GLN A 175 14.93 0.75 33.09
CA GLN A 175 15.63 0.50 34.34
C GLN A 175 17.14 0.69 34.12
N PRO A 176 17.82 1.44 35.01
CA PRO A 176 19.26 1.64 34.90
C PRO A 176 19.95 0.28 34.82
N PHE A 177 21.04 0.24 34.04
CA PHE A 177 21.90 -0.88 33.59
C PHE A 177 22.34 -1.95 34.61
N ASN A 178 21.65 -2.12 35.74
CA ASN A 178 21.78 -3.28 36.59
C ASN A 178 21.02 -4.46 35.97
N LEU A 179 21.76 -5.26 35.20
CA LEU A 179 21.29 -6.46 34.50
C LEU A 179 20.60 -7.47 35.44
N ASP A 180 20.95 -7.49 36.74
CA ASP A 180 20.37 -8.42 37.70
C ASP A 180 18.95 -8.00 38.11
N LYS A 181 18.70 -6.69 38.23
CA LYS A 181 17.34 -6.14 38.41
C LYS A 181 16.46 -6.37 37.19
N ARG A 182 17.05 -6.34 35.98
CA ARG A 182 16.31 -6.62 34.74
C ARG A 182 15.86 -8.09 34.68
N SER A 183 16.72 -9.04 35.04
CA SER A 183 16.32 -10.45 35.11
C SER A 183 15.23 -10.71 36.14
N GLU A 184 15.28 -10.05 37.31
CA GLU A 184 14.23 -10.15 38.32
C GLU A 184 12.89 -9.59 37.81
N LEU A 185 12.92 -8.43 37.13
CA LEU A 185 11.72 -7.83 36.55
C LEU A 185 11.13 -8.67 35.41
N ILE A 186 11.96 -9.21 34.52
CA ILE A 186 11.53 -10.13 33.46
C ILE A 186 10.83 -11.35 34.08
N ASN A 187 11.38 -11.89 35.18
CA ASN A 187 10.76 -13.01 35.90
C ASN A 187 9.41 -12.61 36.52
N ASN A 188 9.30 -11.41 37.09
CA ASN A 188 8.06 -10.91 37.70
C ASN A 188 6.96 -10.66 36.66
N GLU A 189 7.32 -10.16 35.48
CA GLU A 189 6.38 -9.83 34.38
C GLU A 189 6.26 -10.96 33.34
N LYS A 190 6.85 -12.13 33.60
CA LYS A 190 6.97 -13.25 32.65
C LYS A 190 5.63 -13.70 32.09
N HIS A 191 4.59 -13.67 32.90
CA HIS A 191 3.23 -14.01 32.50
C HIS A 191 2.69 -13.05 31.42
N GLU A 192 2.85 -11.74 31.61
CA GLU A 192 2.38 -10.74 30.65
C GLU A 192 3.20 -10.76 29.36
N ILE A 193 4.52 -10.93 29.45
CA ILE A 193 5.38 -11.07 28.26
C ILE A 193 4.99 -12.31 27.45
N ASN A 194 4.65 -13.43 28.10
CA ASN A 194 4.25 -14.66 27.41
C ASN A 194 2.89 -14.58 26.73
N LYS A 195 2.01 -13.64 27.11
CA LYS A 195 0.77 -13.39 26.36
C LYS A 195 1.03 -12.85 24.97
N LEU A 196 2.16 -12.15 24.78
CA LEU A 196 2.62 -11.63 23.49
C LEU A 196 3.15 -12.77 22.61
N SER A 197 2.21 -13.52 22.02
CA SER A 197 2.49 -14.66 21.14
C SER A 197 2.73 -14.25 19.68
N ASN A 198 2.18 -13.11 19.25
CA ASN A 198 2.30 -12.61 17.88
C ASN A 198 3.51 -11.67 17.75
N VAL A 199 4.71 -12.23 17.83
CA VAL A 199 5.97 -11.46 17.73
C VAL A 199 6.83 -11.99 16.59
N ALA A 200 7.15 -11.12 15.62
CA ALA A 200 8.15 -11.42 14.59
C ALA A 200 9.50 -10.79 14.97
N ILE A 201 10.58 -11.56 14.87
CA ILE A 201 11.90 -11.17 15.34
C ILE A 201 12.89 -11.17 14.17
N PHE A 202 13.56 -10.05 13.97
CA PHE A 202 14.59 -9.82 12.96
C PHE A 202 15.85 -9.30 13.65
N GLY A 203 17.02 -9.51 13.06
CA GLY A 203 18.27 -9.06 13.67
C GLY A 203 19.47 -9.87 13.23
N SER A 204 20.62 -9.60 13.84
CA SER A 204 21.89 -10.27 13.53
C SER A 204 21.72 -11.79 13.51
N GLU A 205 22.18 -12.46 12.44
CA GLU A 205 21.98 -13.90 12.24
C GLU A 205 22.55 -14.73 13.39
N THR A 206 23.63 -14.28 14.01
CA THR A 206 24.21 -14.88 15.22
C THR A 206 23.19 -15.00 16.36
N CYS A 207 22.27 -14.05 16.48
CA CYS A 207 21.23 -14.02 17.52
C CYS A 207 19.92 -14.70 17.07
N THR A 208 19.64 -14.72 15.76
CA THR A 208 18.35 -15.17 15.20
C THR A 208 18.38 -16.53 14.49
N LYS A 209 19.52 -17.23 14.46
CA LYS A 209 19.72 -18.56 13.82
C LYS A 209 18.63 -19.62 14.07
N ASN A 210 17.91 -19.54 15.20
CA ASN A 210 16.80 -20.45 15.55
C ASN A 210 15.45 -19.69 15.60
N SER A 211 15.15 -18.88 14.59
CA SER A 211 14.00 -17.94 14.56
C SER A 211 12.65 -18.58 14.83
N ASN A 212 12.44 -19.84 14.42
CA ASN A 212 11.12 -20.49 14.47
C ASN A 212 10.62 -20.79 15.90
N THR A 213 11.46 -20.62 16.92
CA THR A 213 11.11 -20.82 18.34
C THR A 213 11.44 -19.61 19.22
N LEU A 214 11.91 -18.52 18.63
CA LEU A 214 12.29 -17.32 19.38
C LEU A 214 11.02 -16.55 19.80
N SER A 215 10.83 -16.37 21.10
CA SER A 215 9.82 -15.47 21.66
C SER A 215 10.47 -14.19 22.16
N LEU A 216 9.66 -13.17 22.42
CA LEU A 216 10.12 -11.93 23.03
C LEU A 216 10.81 -12.19 24.38
N LEU A 217 10.27 -13.12 25.19
CA LEU A 217 10.88 -13.51 26.45
C LEU A 217 12.28 -14.09 26.25
N THR A 218 12.45 -15.02 25.30
CA THR A 218 13.75 -15.63 25.02
C THR A 218 14.77 -14.58 24.56
N VAL A 219 14.36 -13.63 23.72
CA VAL A 219 15.23 -12.50 23.35
C VAL A 219 15.70 -11.76 24.59
N LEU A 220 14.76 -11.34 25.45
CA LEU A 220 15.05 -10.58 26.66
C LEU A 220 15.98 -11.33 27.63
N GLU A 221 15.79 -12.64 27.80
CA GLU A 221 16.63 -13.51 28.65
C GLU A 221 18.04 -13.71 28.06
N GLN A 222 18.20 -13.75 26.73
CA GLN A 222 19.50 -14.00 26.07
C GLN A 222 20.34 -12.73 25.88
N LEU A 223 19.77 -11.52 25.98
CA LEU A 223 20.48 -10.25 25.71
C LEU A 223 21.84 -10.16 26.44
N LYS A 224 21.89 -10.46 27.75
CA LYS A 224 23.13 -10.40 28.55
C LYS A 224 24.20 -11.35 28.00
N LYS A 225 23.81 -12.58 27.69
CA LYS A 225 24.71 -13.58 27.09
C LYS A 225 25.23 -13.12 25.73
N TRP A 226 24.40 -12.46 24.92
CA TRP A 226 24.83 -11.92 23.62
C TRP A 226 25.81 -10.77 23.79
N GLN A 227 25.60 -9.87 24.76
CA GLN A 227 26.53 -8.78 25.07
C GLN A 227 27.89 -9.27 25.57
N ASP A 228 27.89 -10.30 26.43
CA ASP A 228 29.12 -10.81 27.06
C ASP A 228 29.96 -11.66 26.08
N ASN A 229 29.33 -12.24 25.06
CA ASN A 229 29.98 -13.16 24.14
C ASN A 229 30.21 -12.53 22.75
N LYS A 230 31.48 -12.20 22.49
CA LYS A 230 31.95 -11.57 21.23
C LYS A 230 31.60 -12.34 19.96
N SER A 231 31.29 -13.64 20.03
CA SER A 231 30.85 -14.42 18.86
C SER A 231 29.49 -13.99 18.31
N PHE A 232 28.68 -13.26 19.09
CA PHE A 232 27.43 -12.66 18.62
C PHE A 232 27.65 -11.32 17.91
N HIS A 233 28.82 -10.70 18.07
CA HIS A 233 29.10 -9.36 17.57
C HIS A 233 29.58 -9.41 16.12
N VAL A 234 28.76 -8.88 15.22
CA VAL A 234 29.02 -8.75 13.79
C VAL A 234 29.16 -7.28 13.41
N PRO A 235 29.67 -6.93 12.22
CA PRO A 235 29.54 -5.58 11.71
C PRO A 235 28.05 -5.19 11.66
N ILE A 236 27.71 -4.02 12.19
CA ILE A 236 26.34 -3.46 12.15
C ILE A 236 26.29 -2.12 11.40
N LEU A 237 27.43 -1.43 11.28
CA LEU A 237 27.56 -0.18 10.55
C LEU A 237 28.94 -0.09 9.88
N TYR A 238 28.96 0.34 8.63
CA TYR A 238 30.16 0.73 7.90
C TYR A 238 30.15 2.23 7.66
N ARG A 239 31.27 2.89 7.98
CA ARG A 239 31.56 4.23 7.49
C ARG A 239 32.64 4.13 6.41
N MET A 240 32.30 4.61 5.23
CA MET A 240 33.12 4.50 4.03
C MET A 240 33.43 5.89 3.48
N HIS A 241 34.64 6.07 2.96
CA HIS A 241 35.06 7.32 2.31
C HIS A 241 35.24 7.11 0.82
N SER A 242 34.95 8.15 0.03
CA SER A 242 35.17 8.13 -1.41
C SER A 242 36.65 7.90 -1.73
N LEU A 243 36.91 7.03 -2.71
CA LEU A 243 38.27 6.78 -3.21
C LEU A 243 38.89 8.06 -3.80
N GLU A 244 38.08 8.93 -4.40
CA GLU A 244 38.53 10.22 -4.93
C GLU A 244 39.13 11.11 -3.83
N ASP A 245 38.47 11.17 -2.68
CA ASP A 245 38.94 11.97 -1.54
C ASP A 245 40.19 11.37 -0.89
N LEU A 246 40.23 10.05 -0.78
CA LEU A 246 41.35 9.32 -0.19
C LEU A 246 42.63 9.43 -1.05
N PHE A 247 42.49 9.33 -2.38
CA PHE A 247 43.63 9.15 -3.30
C PHE A 247 43.88 10.29 -4.30
N LYS A 248 43.28 11.48 -4.11
CA LYS A 248 43.48 12.74 -4.87
C LYS A 248 44.50 12.67 -6.03
N ASN A 249 44.02 12.91 -7.27
CA ASN A 249 44.80 12.97 -8.53
C ASN A 249 44.99 11.64 -9.29
N GLN A 250 44.02 10.72 -9.23
CA GLN A 250 44.00 9.55 -10.10
C GLN A 250 42.67 9.41 -10.82
N SER A 251 42.67 8.77 -11.99
CA SER A 251 41.52 8.49 -12.85
C SER A 251 40.59 7.45 -12.19
N LEU A 252 40.03 7.78 -11.03
CA LEU A 252 39.20 6.89 -10.22
C LEU A 252 37.73 7.01 -10.63
N SER A 253 36.98 5.93 -10.46
CA SER A 253 35.54 5.87 -10.66
C SER A 253 34.85 6.92 -9.78
N LYS A 254 34.09 7.82 -10.41
CA LYS A 254 33.34 8.85 -9.70
C LYS A 254 31.96 8.32 -9.33
N PRO A 255 31.45 8.61 -8.12
CA PRO A 255 30.03 8.42 -7.84
C PRO A 255 29.24 9.30 -8.82
N TYR A 256 28.37 8.68 -9.62
CA TYR A 256 27.51 9.42 -10.52
C TYR A 256 26.29 9.92 -9.75
N PHE A 257 26.11 11.23 -9.74
CA PHE A 257 24.95 11.85 -9.11
C PHE A 257 23.81 11.90 -10.10
N LEU A 258 22.71 11.28 -9.74
CA LEU A 258 21.49 11.31 -10.53
C LEU A 258 20.93 12.73 -10.59
N SER A 259 20.31 13.07 -11.72
CA SER A 259 19.50 14.28 -11.79
C SER A 259 18.30 14.15 -10.82
N ASN A 260 17.72 15.29 -10.41
CA ASN A 260 16.53 15.28 -9.56
C ASN A 260 15.35 14.54 -10.23
N ASP A 261 15.25 14.63 -11.57
CA ASP A 261 14.19 13.97 -12.35
C ASP A 261 14.40 12.44 -12.39
N ASP A 262 15.63 11.98 -12.60
CA ASP A 262 15.95 10.55 -12.59
C ASP A 262 15.76 9.94 -11.19
N SER A 263 16.12 10.70 -10.14
CA SER A 263 15.91 10.29 -8.75
C SER A 263 14.43 10.11 -8.44
N SER A 264 13.57 11.03 -8.89
CA SER A 264 12.12 10.94 -8.71
C SER A 264 11.52 9.76 -9.46
N LYS A 265 11.97 9.49 -10.69
CA LYS A 265 11.53 8.32 -11.47
C LYS A 265 11.91 7.00 -10.81
N ILE A 266 13.13 6.89 -10.29
CA ILE A 266 13.59 5.69 -9.55
C ILE A 266 12.76 5.49 -8.28
N GLU A 267 12.43 6.57 -7.56
CA GLU A 267 11.56 6.52 -6.40
C GLU A 267 10.15 6.02 -6.76
N GLN A 268 9.57 6.51 -7.85
CA GLN A 268 8.26 6.04 -8.35
C GLN A 268 8.28 4.55 -8.70
N ILE A 269 9.32 4.08 -9.39
CA ILE A 269 9.47 2.64 -9.70
C ILE A 269 9.61 1.84 -8.40
N GLY A 270 10.38 2.35 -7.43
CA GLY A 270 10.47 1.76 -6.09
C GLY A 270 9.10 1.59 -5.44
N ILE A 271 8.25 2.63 -5.45
CA ILE A 271 6.87 2.57 -4.93
C ILE A 271 6.05 1.49 -5.63
N MET A 272 6.13 1.40 -6.97
CA MET A 272 5.41 0.38 -7.73
C MET A 272 5.89 -1.04 -7.38
N MET A 273 7.19 -1.24 -7.17
CA MET A 273 7.74 -2.52 -6.75
C MET A 273 7.21 -2.96 -5.39
N ILE A 274 7.13 -2.02 -4.43
CA ILE A 274 6.60 -2.29 -3.09
C ILE A 274 5.14 -2.78 -3.17
N GLN A 275 4.33 -2.11 -3.99
CA GLN A 275 2.94 -2.50 -4.19
C GLN A 275 2.83 -3.90 -4.81
N LEU A 276 3.69 -4.20 -5.78
CA LEU A 276 3.68 -5.50 -6.45
C LEU A 276 4.15 -6.62 -5.51
N ASP A 277 5.19 -6.38 -4.71
CA ASP A 277 5.69 -7.32 -3.70
C ASP A 277 4.64 -7.62 -2.63
N ASN A 278 3.92 -6.58 -2.16
CA ASN A 278 2.81 -6.75 -1.22
C ASN A 278 1.66 -7.58 -1.79
N ARG A 279 1.30 -7.35 -3.07
CA ARG A 279 0.27 -8.15 -3.76
C ARG A 279 0.70 -9.61 -3.90
N LEU A 280 1.95 -9.84 -4.29
CA LEU A 280 2.53 -11.17 -4.44
C LEU A 280 2.56 -11.94 -3.11
N LYS A 281 2.98 -11.28 -2.02
CA LYS A 281 2.94 -11.84 -0.66
C LYS A 281 1.54 -12.19 -0.20
N LYS A 282 0.56 -11.30 -0.45
CA LYS A 282 -0.85 -11.58 -0.13
C LYS A 282 -1.37 -12.79 -0.90
N LEU A 283 -1.01 -12.92 -2.17
CA LEU A 283 -1.34 -14.08 -2.99
C LEU A 283 -0.71 -15.37 -2.41
N GLN A 284 0.58 -15.34 -2.07
CA GLN A 284 1.26 -16.47 -1.41
C GLN A 284 0.60 -16.86 -0.09
N GLN A 285 0.17 -15.89 0.72
CA GLN A 285 -0.51 -16.13 1.99
C GLN A 285 -1.89 -16.76 1.80
N LEU A 286 -2.66 -16.29 0.81
CA LEU A 286 -3.96 -16.88 0.46
C LEU A 286 -3.81 -18.36 0.09
N PHE A 287 -2.76 -18.70 -0.67
CA PHE A 287 -2.46 -20.10 -0.99
C PHE A 287 -2.07 -20.89 0.26
N LYS A 288 -1.10 -20.40 1.05
CA LYS A 288 -0.63 -21.08 2.25
C LYS A 288 -1.74 -21.36 3.27
N ASN A 289 -2.66 -20.41 3.48
CA ASN A 289 -3.76 -20.57 4.42
C ASN A 289 -4.82 -21.54 3.88
N ARG A 290 -5.19 -21.45 2.60
CA ARG A 290 -6.18 -22.39 2.01
C ARG A 290 -5.69 -23.83 1.98
N PHE A 291 -4.39 -24.09 1.84
CA PHE A 291 -3.83 -25.44 1.93
C PHE A 291 -3.96 -26.06 3.32
N ASN A 292 -3.98 -25.24 4.38
CA ASN A 292 -4.14 -25.71 5.77
C ASN A 292 -5.61 -25.85 6.19
N ASP A 293 -6.50 -25.05 5.60
CA ASP A 293 -7.94 -25.02 5.93
C ASP A 293 -8.78 -26.02 5.13
N CYS A 294 -8.22 -26.63 4.07
CA CYS A 294 -8.93 -27.66 3.30
C CYS A 294 -8.73 -29.04 3.94
N ASP A 295 -9.81 -29.60 4.50
CA ASP A 295 -9.88 -31.04 4.78
C ASP A 295 -9.51 -31.85 3.52
N ASN A 296 -8.88 -33.01 3.73
CA ASN A 296 -8.35 -33.93 2.70
C ASN A 296 -9.34 -34.33 1.56
N LEU A 297 -10.61 -33.94 1.64
CA LEU A 297 -11.68 -34.21 0.67
C LEU A 297 -11.71 -33.25 -0.55
N ILE A 298 -11.01 -32.10 -0.52
CA ILE A 298 -11.02 -31.13 -1.64
C ILE A 298 -9.77 -31.24 -2.54
N TYR A 299 -8.78 -32.05 -2.16
CA TYR A 299 -7.54 -32.24 -2.95
C TYR A 299 -7.81 -32.74 -4.38
N ASP A 300 -8.88 -33.52 -4.59
CA ASP A 300 -9.24 -34.07 -5.91
C ASP A 300 -9.95 -33.06 -6.83
N LEU A 301 -10.39 -31.91 -6.30
CA LEU A 301 -11.10 -30.85 -7.06
C LEU A 301 -10.21 -29.64 -7.37
N TRP A 302 -9.01 -29.57 -6.79
CA TRP A 302 -8.09 -28.46 -7.01
C TRP A 302 -7.22 -28.72 -8.25
N PRO A 303 -7.16 -27.81 -9.24
CA PRO A 303 -6.29 -27.99 -10.40
C PRO A 303 -4.83 -28.14 -9.95
N HIS A 304 -4.21 -29.28 -10.24
CA HIS A 304 -2.83 -29.59 -9.86
C HIS A 304 -1.79 -28.58 -10.40
N ASP A 305 -2.19 -27.72 -11.35
CA ASP A 305 -1.33 -26.75 -12.03
C ASP A 305 -1.21 -25.40 -11.28
N ILE A 306 -1.98 -25.14 -10.23
CA ILE A 306 -1.96 -23.84 -9.54
C ILE A 306 -0.63 -23.56 -8.81
N PRO A 307 -0.03 -24.50 -8.05
CA PRO A 307 1.30 -24.32 -7.49
C PRO A 307 2.36 -24.04 -8.57
N ASP A 308 2.28 -24.75 -9.70
CA ASP A 308 3.20 -24.55 -10.83
C ASP A 308 3.03 -23.15 -11.45
N ARG A 309 1.79 -22.69 -11.64
CA ARG A 309 1.49 -21.32 -12.11
C ARG A 309 1.99 -20.25 -11.15
N LEU A 310 1.84 -20.45 -9.84
CA LEU A 310 2.38 -19.54 -8.83
C LEU A 310 3.92 -19.53 -8.90
N GLY A 311 4.56 -20.69 -9.06
CA GLY A 311 6.00 -20.81 -9.27
C GLY A 311 6.50 -20.06 -10.51
N ILE A 312 5.80 -20.19 -11.63
CA ILE A 312 6.10 -19.44 -12.87
C ILE A 312 6.00 -17.93 -12.63
N LEU A 313 4.93 -17.48 -11.97
CA LEU A 313 4.71 -16.06 -11.68
C LEU A 313 5.78 -15.47 -10.74
N LEU A 314 6.19 -16.23 -9.72
CA LEU A 314 7.30 -15.86 -8.84
C LEU A 314 8.62 -15.76 -9.60
N SER A 315 8.91 -16.73 -10.46
CA SER A 315 10.11 -16.70 -11.31
C SER A 315 10.12 -15.51 -12.27
N GLN A 316 8.97 -15.17 -12.87
CA GLN A 316 8.86 -14.00 -13.74
C GLN A 316 9.10 -12.70 -12.96
N TYR A 317 8.54 -12.59 -11.76
CA TYR A 317 8.77 -11.44 -10.88
C TYR A 317 10.25 -11.27 -10.56
N ASP A 318 10.94 -12.35 -10.16
CA ASP A 318 12.38 -12.31 -9.89
C ASP A 318 13.18 -11.90 -11.13
N GLU A 319 12.82 -12.38 -12.32
CA GLU A 319 13.47 -11.99 -13.58
C GLU A 319 13.30 -10.48 -13.87
N TYR A 320 12.09 -9.93 -13.71
CA TYR A 320 11.83 -8.50 -13.87
C TYR A 320 12.59 -7.67 -12.85
N ARG A 321 12.63 -8.13 -11.59
CA ARG A 321 13.38 -7.49 -10.51
C ARG A 321 14.87 -7.42 -10.85
N THR A 322 15.47 -8.52 -11.31
CA THR A 322 16.89 -8.54 -11.75
C THR A 322 17.14 -7.59 -12.92
N LYS A 323 16.26 -7.54 -13.93
CA LYS A 323 16.38 -6.61 -15.06
C LYS A 323 16.37 -5.15 -14.60
N LEU A 324 15.43 -4.79 -13.72
CA LEU A 324 15.35 -3.44 -13.16
C LEU A 324 16.57 -3.10 -12.30
N GLY A 325 17.09 -4.05 -11.51
CA GLY A 325 18.34 -3.90 -10.78
C GLY A 325 19.52 -3.55 -11.69
N ASN A 326 19.69 -4.27 -12.81
CA ASN A 326 20.75 -4.00 -13.77
C ASN A 326 20.62 -2.60 -14.39
N ILE A 327 19.39 -2.18 -14.74
CA ILE A 327 19.11 -0.83 -15.24
C ILE A 327 19.49 0.21 -14.19
N LEU A 328 19.13 -0.02 -12.92
CA LEU A 328 19.46 0.88 -11.81
C LEU A 328 20.98 1.02 -11.64
N VAL A 329 21.74 -0.06 -11.75
CA VAL A 329 23.22 -0.04 -11.70
C VAL A 329 23.77 0.81 -12.84
N ASP A 330 23.29 0.63 -14.07
CA ASP A 330 23.76 1.39 -15.22
C ASP A 330 23.42 2.88 -15.11
N VAL A 331 22.22 3.21 -14.61
CA VAL A 331 21.78 4.58 -14.31
C VAL A 331 22.67 5.21 -13.22
N ARG A 332 22.98 4.48 -12.14
CA ARG A 332 23.92 4.90 -11.08
C ARG A 332 25.38 4.96 -11.53
N ARG A 333 25.71 4.43 -12.70
CA ARG A 333 27.03 4.57 -13.35
C ARG A 333 27.04 5.69 -14.40
N GLY A 334 25.92 6.39 -14.58
CA GLY A 334 25.78 7.44 -15.60
C GLY A 334 25.79 6.92 -17.03
N LYS A 335 25.53 5.63 -17.24
CA LYS A 335 25.34 5.10 -18.59
C LYS A 335 23.96 5.50 -19.08
N ALA A 336 23.91 6.05 -20.28
CA ALA A 336 22.65 6.24 -20.97
C ALA A 336 22.05 4.87 -21.26
N HIS A 337 20.96 4.53 -20.58
CA HIS A 337 20.11 3.44 -21.03
C HIS A 337 19.26 3.99 -22.18
N PRO A 338 19.44 3.54 -23.44
CA PRO A 338 18.40 3.77 -24.43
C PRO A 338 17.14 3.15 -23.84
N LEU A 339 16.09 3.96 -23.68
CA LEU A 339 14.77 3.46 -23.33
C LEU A 339 14.54 2.23 -24.23
N PRO A 340 14.22 1.05 -23.68
CA PRO A 340 13.81 -0.05 -24.52
C PRO A 340 12.69 0.51 -25.41
N PRO A 341 12.73 0.28 -26.74
CA PRO A 341 11.65 0.72 -27.59
C PRO A 341 10.37 0.19 -26.96
N ILE A 342 9.40 1.09 -26.73
CA ILE A 342 8.04 0.72 -26.35
C ILE A 342 7.70 -0.48 -27.24
N PRO A 343 7.37 -1.66 -26.68
CA PRO A 343 7.16 -2.85 -27.48
C PRO A 343 6.10 -2.54 -28.53
N GLN A 344 6.55 -2.31 -29.77
CA GLN A 344 5.69 -2.38 -30.92
C GLN A 344 5.53 -3.87 -31.15
N ASP A 345 4.46 -4.44 -30.61
CA ASP A 345 4.06 -5.83 -30.79
C ASP A 345 4.09 -6.18 -32.29
N LYS A 346 5.24 -6.69 -32.73
CA LYS A 346 5.49 -7.23 -34.07
C LYS A 346 6.55 -8.31 -33.94
N THR A 347 6.17 -9.48 -33.46
CA THR A 347 6.31 -10.71 -34.27
C THR A 347 5.62 -11.90 -33.59
N PRO A 348 5.05 -12.83 -34.38
CA PRO A 348 4.14 -13.85 -33.89
C PRO A 348 4.88 -15.14 -33.52
N LEU A 349 4.55 -15.72 -32.37
CA LEU A 349 4.82 -17.14 -32.12
C LEU A 349 3.86 -17.97 -32.97
N THR A 350 4.39 -18.45 -34.09
CA THR A 350 3.80 -19.43 -34.98
C THR A 350 3.67 -20.80 -34.30
N SER A 351 2.44 -21.24 -34.06
CA SER A 351 1.93 -22.54 -34.52
C SER A 351 0.41 -22.56 -34.37
N SER A 352 -0.29 -22.64 -35.49
CA SER A 352 -1.72 -22.95 -35.60
C SER A 352 -1.83 -24.41 -36.13
N PRO A 353 -2.91 -25.16 -35.85
CA PRO A 353 -4.29 -24.85 -36.26
C PRO A 353 -5.30 -25.02 -35.10
N GLN A 354 -6.38 -24.25 -34.99
CA GLN A 354 -7.47 -24.12 -35.96
C GLN A 354 -8.17 -22.77 -35.84
N ALA A 355 -8.83 -22.38 -36.93
CA ALA A 355 -9.49 -21.11 -37.10
C ALA A 355 -10.69 -20.95 -36.17
N GLU A 356 -10.57 -20.03 -35.21
CA GLU A 356 -11.72 -19.29 -34.67
C GLU A 356 -11.43 -17.80 -34.87
N THR A 357 -12.42 -17.12 -35.45
CA THR A 357 -12.44 -15.69 -35.71
C THR A 357 -12.06 -14.90 -34.45
N LYS A 358 -10.97 -14.12 -34.51
CA LYS A 358 -10.57 -13.18 -33.44
C LYS A 358 -11.76 -12.26 -33.09
N PRO A 359 -12.29 -12.26 -31.86
CA PRO A 359 -13.23 -11.22 -31.46
C PRO A 359 -12.49 -9.88 -31.39
N SER A 360 -13.15 -8.82 -31.85
CA SER A 360 -12.74 -7.43 -31.61
C SER A 360 -12.48 -7.25 -30.11
N ARG A 361 -11.35 -6.64 -29.74
CA ARG A 361 -10.97 -6.45 -28.33
C ARG A 361 -11.92 -5.44 -27.70
N VAL A 362 -12.92 -5.92 -26.96
CA VAL A 362 -13.86 -5.08 -26.19
C VAL A 362 -13.08 -4.35 -25.09
N THR A 363 -13.22 -3.02 -25.04
CA THR A 363 -12.65 -2.17 -23.98
C THR A 363 -13.64 -2.10 -22.82
N GLU A 364 -13.22 -2.52 -21.63
CA GLU A 364 -14.04 -2.48 -20.42
C GLU A 364 -13.65 -1.30 -19.54
N PHE A 365 -14.63 -0.52 -19.07
CA PHE A 365 -14.45 0.56 -18.11
C PHE A 365 -15.09 0.18 -16.78
N ASN A 366 -14.29 0.03 -15.74
CA ASN A 366 -14.72 -0.28 -14.38
C ASN A 366 -14.86 1.01 -13.56
N VAL A 367 -16.08 1.32 -13.13
CA VAL A 367 -16.41 2.54 -12.39
C VAL A 367 -17.03 2.17 -11.04
N LEU A 368 -16.39 2.62 -9.95
CA LEU A 368 -16.85 2.39 -8.59
C LEU A 368 -17.81 3.51 -8.13
N LEU A 369 -18.99 3.16 -7.65
CA LEU A 369 -19.95 4.13 -7.09
C LEU A 369 -19.84 4.15 -5.57
N MET A 370 -19.43 5.26 -4.96
CA MET A 370 -19.39 5.42 -3.51
C MET A 370 -20.24 6.59 -3.07
N GLY A 371 -20.95 6.44 -1.95
CA GLY A 371 -21.80 7.49 -1.42
C GLY A 371 -22.55 7.05 -0.17
N GLU A 372 -23.08 8.00 0.58
CA GLU A 372 -23.86 7.72 1.79
C GLU A 372 -25.07 6.81 1.52
N THR A 373 -25.55 6.16 2.58
CA THR A 373 -26.81 5.42 2.54
C THR A 373 -27.96 6.33 2.09
N GLY A 374 -28.76 5.87 1.12
CA GLY A 374 -29.90 6.64 0.60
C GLY A 374 -29.53 7.84 -0.27
N VAL A 375 -28.28 7.94 -0.75
CA VAL A 375 -27.87 8.97 -1.72
C VAL A 375 -28.39 8.69 -3.14
N GLY A 376 -28.80 7.45 -3.45
CA GLY A 376 -29.38 7.10 -4.76
C GLY A 376 -28.46 6.33 -5.71
N LYS A 377 -27.43 5.61 -5.22
CA LYS A 377 -26.54 4.76 -6.05
C LYS A 377 -27.31 3.75 -6.91
N SER A 378 -28.15 2.92 -6.28
CA SER A 378 -28.92 1.90 -6.98
C SER A 378 -30.02 2.50 -7.87
N SER A 379 -30.63 3.61 -7.45
CA SER A 379 -31.56 4.38 -8.28
C SER A 379 -30.90 4.93 -9.54
N PHE A 380 -29.65 5.40 -9.45
CA PHE A 380 -28.88 5.86 -10.59
C PHE A 380 -28.60 4.72 -11.58
N ILE A 381 -28.23 3.52 -11.11
CA ILE A 381 -28.01 2.36 -11.99
C ILE A 381 -29.30 1.97 -12.73
N ASN A 382 -30.43 1.94 -12.03
CA ASN A 382 -31.72 1.68 -12.65
C ASN A 382 -32.14 2.78 -13.62
N ALA A 383 -31.91 4.06 -13.31
CA ALA A 383 -32.17 5.15 -14.23
C ALA A 383 -31.29 5.03 -15.49
N PHE A 384 -30.00 4.74 -15.30
CA PHE A 384 -29.01 4.60 -16.37
C PHE A 384 -29.41 3.54 -17.39
N VAL A 385 -29.85 2.35 -16.96
CA VAL A 385 -30.30 1.32 -17.92
C VAL A 385 -31.56 1.73 -18.68
N ASN A 386 -32.50 2.44 -18.05
CA ASN A 386 -33.69 2.93 -18.73
C ASN A 386 -33.35 4.04 -19.74
N TYR A 387 -32.35 4.88 -19.44
CA TYR A 387 -31.84 5.89 -20.37
C TYR A 387 -31.10 5.29 -21.56
N LEU A 388 -30.45 4.13 -21.40
CA LEU A 388 -29.82 3.42 -22.52
C LEU A 388 -30.83 2.73 -23.45
N VAL A 389 -32.00 2.35 -22.94
CA VAL A 389 -32.97 1.53 -23.69
C VAL A 389 -34.10 2.36 -24.31
N PHE A 390 -34.54 3.43 -23.65
CA PHE A 390 -35.67 4.23 -24.11
C PHE A 390 -35.22 5.64 -24.48
N ASP A 391 -35.69 6.17 -25.61
CA ASP A 391 -35.36 7.52 -26.07
C ASP A 391 -36.25 8.60 -25.43
N THR A 392 -37.49 8.24 -25.04
CA THR A 392 -38.45 9.16 -24.40
C THR A 392 -39.15 8.56 -23.20
N LEU A 393 -39.68 9.41 -22.30
CA LEU A 393 -40.37 8.94 -21.08
C LEU A 393 -41.65 8.18 -21.46
N GLU A 394 -42.37 8.66 -22.47
CA GLU A 394 -43.59 8.03 -22.98
C GLU A 394 -43.32 6.63 -23.53
N GLN A 395 -42.15 6.40 -24.15
CA GLN A 395 -41.72 5.06 -24.55
C GLN A 395 -41.50 4.17 -23.33
N ALA A 396 -40.82 4.67 -22.30
CA ALA A 396 -40.56 3.91 -21.08
C ALA A 396 -41.84 3.58 -20.29
N GLU A 397 -42.86 4.44 -20.34
CA GLU A 397 -44.16 4.20 -19.70
C GLU A 397 -44.95 3.06 -20.38
N LYS A 398 -44.95 3.05 -21.71
CA LYS A 398 -45.68 2.08 -22.54
C LYS A 398 -45.05 0.70 -22.53
N ASN A 399 -43.72 0.64 -22.35
CA ASN A 399 -42.97 -0.61 -22.28
C ASN A 399 -42.83 -1.11 -20.83
N GLU A 400 -42.29 -2.31 -20.68
CA GLU A 400 -41.92 -2.85 -19.37
C GLU A 400 -40.68 -2.12 -18.86
N SER A 401 -40.75 -1.59 -17.63
CA SER A 401 -39.64 -0.83 -17.05
C SER A 401 -38.53 -1.76 -16.63
N ILE A 402 -37.28 -1.42 -16.95
CA ILE A 402 -36.14 -2.28 -16.61
C ILE A 402 -35.70 -1.96 -15.19
N VAL A 403 -35.70 -2.97 -14.33
CA VAL A 403 -35.26 -2.86 -12.93
C VAL A 403 -34.20 -3.92 -12.69
N LEU A 404 -32.96 -3.49 -12.49
CA LEU A 404 -31.84 -4.37 -12.19
C LEU A 404 -31.66 -4.58 -10.69
N ILE A 405 -32.10 -3.59 -9.90
CA ILE A 405 -31.95 -3.56 -8.44
C ILE A 405 -33.30 -3.20 -7.84
N PRO A 406 -33.85 -4.00 -6.91
CA PRO A 406 -35.10 -3.63 -6.26
C PRO A 406 -34.95 -2.30 -5.53
N VAL A 407 -36.01 -1.48 -5.58
CA VAL A 407 -36.05 -0.17 -4.94
C VAL A 407 -37.27 -0.05 -4.05
N SER A 408 -37.07 0.63 -2.91
CA SER A 408 -38.14 1.00 -1.99
C SER A 408 -38.01 2.46 -1.60
N PHE A 409 -39.05 3.26 -1.82
CA PHE A 409 -39.05 4.67 -1.44
C PHE A 409 -40.45 5.19 -1.16
N LEU A 410 -40.52 6.22 -0.32
CA LEU A 410 -41.77 6.92 -0.01
C LEU A 410 -42.09 7.95 -1.10
N VAL A 411 -43.35 7.99 -1.52
CA VAL A 411 -43.95 9.03 -2.34
C VAL A 411 -45.08 9.67 -1.55
N THR A 412 -45.13 11.00 -1.52
CA THR A 412 -46.23 11.76 -0.92
C THR A 412 -47.00 12.49 -2.00
N THR A 413 -48.34 12.40 -1.98
CA THR A 413 -49.20 13.06 -2.99
C THR A 413 -50.33 13.85 -2.34
N GLY A 414 -50.70 14.96 -2.98
CA GLY A 414 -51.80 15.84 -2.57
C GLY A 414 -51.55 16.64 -1.28
N ASP A 415 -52.44 17.59 -1.01
CA ASP A 415 -52.32 18.54 0.12
C ASP A 415 -52.42 17.87 1.51
N GLN A 416 -52.90 16.63 1.56
CA GLN A 416 -53.04 15.85 2.80
C GLN A 416 -51.81 14.98 3.10
N PHE A 417 -50.74 15.09 2.32
CA PHE A 417 -49.52 14.30 2.46
C PHE A 417 -49.79 12.79 2.46
N ASN A 418 -50.62 12.30 1.53
CA ASN A 418 -50.90 10.87 1.44
C ASN A 418 -49.61 10.11 1.11
N GLU A 419 -49.22 9.18 1.98
CA GLU A 419 -47.98 8.43 1.93
C GLU A 419 -48.14 7.09 1.21
N PHE A 420 -47.35 6.87 0.17
CA PHE A 420 -47.30 5.64 -0.61
C PHE A 420 -45.88 5.06 -0.58
N MET A 421 -45.73 3.87 0.00
CA MET A 421 -44.47 3.13 -0.07
C MET A 421 -44.39 2.39 -1.39
N VAL A 422 -43.59 2.90 -2.33
CA VAL A 422 -43.31 2.24 -3.61
C VAL A 422 -42.29 1.15 -3.37
N LYS A 423 -42.61 -0.08 -3.79
CA LYS A 423 -41.67 -1.22 -3.83
C LYS A 423 -41.70 -1.79 -5.24
N PHE A 424 -40.57 -1.77 -5.93
CA PHE A 424 -40.49 -2.13 -7.34
C PHE A 424 -39.25 -2.97 -7.64
N GLY A 425 -39.43 -4.08 -8.35
CA GLY A 425 -38.40 -5.11 -8.61
C GLY A 425 -38.58 -6.38 -7.77
N ASP A 426 -37.93 -7.46 -8.18
CA ASP A 426 -37.93 -8.74 -7.48
C ASP A 426 -37.08 -8.70 -6.21
N VAL A 427 -37.42 -9.55 -5.23
CA VAL A 427 -36.68 -9.65 -3.97
C VAL A 427 -35.23 -10.10 -4.24
N ASP A 428 -34.26 -9.29 -3.85
CA ASP A 428 -32.83 -9.60 -3.92
C ASP A 428 -32.28 -9.78 -2.50
N SER A 429 -31.66 -10.93 -2.23
CA SER A 429 -30.97 -11.21 -0.96
C SER A 429 -29.84 -10.23 -0.62
N ASN A 430 -29.32 -9.50 -1.61
CA ASN A 430 -28.30 -8.46 -1.43
C ASN A 430 -28.89 -7.08 -1.09
N GLU A 431 -30.21 -6.91 -1.09
CA GLU A 431 -30.89 -5.64 -0.84
C GLU A 431 -31.84 -5.74 0.37
N ASN A 432 -31.56 -4.96 1.41
CA ASN A 432 -32.36 -4.93 2.65
C ASN A 432 -33.05 -3.58 2.83
N HIS A 433 -34.36 -3.54 2.58
CA HIS A 433 -35.18 -2.34 2.71
C HIS A 433 -35.94 -2.23 4.05
N GLU A 434 -35.71 -3.15 4.99
CA GLU A 434 -36.52 -3.23 6.22
C GLU A 434 -36.13 -2.20 7.29
N HIS A 435 -34.91 -1.66 7.22
CA HIS A 435 -34.34 -0.81 8.27
C HIS A 435 -33.94 0.56 7.74
N GLN A 436 -34.69 1.60 8.11
CA GLN A 436 -34.43 2.96 7.67
C GLN A 436 -33.07 3.46 8.20
N GLY A 437 -32.22 3.96 7.29
CA GLY A 437 -30.88 4.46 7.62
C GLY A 437 -29.76 3.42 7.60
N GLN A 438 -30.07 2.13 7.45
CA GLN A 438 -29.04 1.11 7.16
C GLN A 438 -28.72 1.07 5.67
N SER A 439 -27.51 0.65 5.32
CA SER A 439 -27.19 0.39 3.91
C SER A 439 -28.17 -0.64 3.35
N VAL A 440 -28.80 -0.30 2.21
CA VAL A 440 -29.73 -1.21 1.52
C VAL A 440 -28.93 -2.32 0.83
N THR A 441 -27.93 -1.96 0.03
CA THR A 441 -26.99 -2.90 -0.57
C THR A 441 -26.07 -3.50 0.49
N GLN A 442 -26.01 -4.83 0.59
CA GLN A 442 -25.21 -5.52 1.61
C GLN A 442 -23.78 -5.85 1.14
N GLN A 443 -23.59 -6.17 -0.14
CA GLN A 443 -22.30 -6.49 -0.75
C GLN A 443 -22.14 -5.80 -2.10
N CYS A 444 -20.87 -5.59 -2.51
CA CYS A 444 -20.57 -4.98 -3.79
C CYS A 444 -21.03 -5.86 -4.96
N LYS A 445 -21.69 -5.27 -5.96
CA LYS A 445 -22.22 -5.99 -7.12
C LYS A 445 -21.92 -5.21 -8.40
N SER A 446 -21.53 -5.92 -9.46
CA SER A 446 -21.25 -5.32 -10.77
C SER A 446 -22.46 -5.40 -11.68
N TYR A 447 -22.76 -4.30 -12.35
CA TYR A 447 -23.73 -4.20 -13.43
C TYR A 447 -22.99 -3.81 -14.71
N VAL A 448 -23.12 -4.64 -15.74
CA VAL A 448 -22.35 -4.53 -16.97
C VAL A 448 -23.26 -4.10 -18.11
N PHE A 449 -22.88 -3.01 -18.78
CA PHE A 449 -23.61 -2.38 -19.88
C PHE A 449 -22.74 -2.39 -21.13
N ASP A 450 -23.22 -2.98 -22.21
CA ASP A 450 -22.56 -2.88 -23.51
C ASP A 450 -23.01 -1.55 -24.16
N LEU A 451 -22.13 -0.54 -24.15
CA LEU A 451 -22.43 0.80 -24.69
C LEU A 451 -22.38 0.81 -26.23
N ASN A 452 -21.51 -0.01 -26.80
CA ASN A 452 -21.42 -0.29 -28.24
C ASN A 452 -20.66 -1.62 -28.44
N GLU A 453 -20.49 -2.06 -29.69
CA GLU A 453 -19.82 -3.32 -30.05
C GLU A 453 -18.38 -3.48 -29.52
N THR A 454 -17.74 -2.39 -29.12
CA THR A 454 -16.34 -2.35 -28.70
C THR A 454 -16.12 -1.81 -27.29
N THR A 455 -17.18 -1.35 -26.61
CA THR A 455 -17.07 -0.65 -25.33
C THR A 455 -18.10 -1.17 -24.33
N ARG A 456 -17.61 -1.56 -23.17
CA ARG A 456 -18.39 -2.07 -22.05
C ARG A 456 -18.14 -1.21 -20.82
N LEU A 457 -19.21 -0.85 -20.13
CA LEU A 457 -19.17 -0.13 -18.86
C LEU A 457 -19.61 -1.07 -17.74
N ARG A 458 -18.77 -1.22 -16.72
CA ARG A 458 -19.10 -1.91 -15.48
C ARG A 458 -19.28 -0.88 -14.37
N LEU A 459 -20.52 -0.70 -13.92
CA LEU A 459 -20.83 0.05 -12.71
C LEU A 459 -20.78 -0.90 -11.51
N ILE A 460 -20.00 -0.54 -10.50
CA ILE A 460 -19.85 -1.32 -9.27
C ILE A 460 -20.67 -0.61 -8.20
N ASP A 461 -21.82 -1.18 -7.87
CA ASP A 461 -22.64 -0.71 -6.76
C ASP A 461 -22.00 -1.16 -5.44
N THR A 462 -21.97 -0.26 -4.46
CA THR A 462 -21.38 -0.53 -3.15
C THR A 462 -22.40 -0.34 -2.04
N PRO A 463 -22.21 -0.98 -0.87
CA PRO A 463 -22.91 -0.59 0.34
C PRO A 463 -22.78 0.93 0.59
N GLY A 464 -23.86 1.53 1.10
CA GLY A 464 -23.86 2.90 1.60
C GLY A 464 -23.00 3.05 2.84
N MET A 465 -22.44 4.25 2.99
CA MET A 465 -21.63 4.65 4.15
C MET A 465 -22.48 5.47 5.12
N GLY A 466 -22.14 5.42 6.41
CA GLY A 466 -22.91 6.08 7.47
C GLY A 466 -24.07 5.22 7.94
N ASP A 467 -23.82 3.92 8.09
CA ASP A 467 -24.81 2.93 8.52
C ASP A 467 -25.21 3.17 9.99
N THR A 468 -26.51 3.13 10.29
CA THR A 468 -27.02 3.30 11.67
C THR A 468 -26.58 2.16 12.62
N ARG A 469 -26.05 1.05 12.08
CA ARG A 469 -25.38 -0.01 12.85
C ARG A 469 -24.01 0.40 13.41
N GLY A 470 -23.52 1.58 13.06
CA GLY A 470 -22.33 2.21 13.63
C GLY A 470 -21.03 1.83 12.92
N LEU A 471 -19.92 2.37 13.44
CA LEU A 471 -18.59 2.37 12.82
C LEU A 471 -18.08 0.99 12.41
N VAL A 472 -18.37 -0.06 13.19
CA VAL A 472 -17.90 -1.43 12.93
C VAL A 472 -18.49 -2.01 11.64
N GLN A 473 -19.76 -1.74 11.35
CA GLN A 473 -20.39 -2.20 10.11
C GLN A 473 -19.81 -1.48 8.89
N ASP A 474 -19.57 -0.20 9.10
CA ASP A 474 -19.07 0.74 8.13
C ASP A 474 -17.60 0.42 7.74
N GLU A 475 -16.79 -0.09 8.69
CA GLU A 475 -15.48 -0.70 8.42
C GLU A 475 -15.58 -1.98 7.58
N LYS A 476 -16.52 -2.88 7.89
CA LYS A 476 -16.75 -4.09 7.08
C LYS A 476 -17.15 -3.74 5.64
N ASN A 477 -18.01 -2.74 5.48
CA ASN A 477 -18.42 -2.24 4.17
C ASN A 477 -17.21 -1.73 3.37
N LEU A 478 -16.31 -0.99 4.01
CA LEU A 478 -15.08 -0.51 3.39
C LEU A 478 -14.14 -1.66 3.02
N ASP A 479 -13.94 -2.64 3.90
CA ASP A 479 -13.11 -3.82 3.62
C ASP A 479 -13.68 -4.65 2.46
N HIS A 480 -15.01 -4.76 2.36
CA HIS A 480 -15.67 -5.39 1.23
C HIS A 480 -15.41 -4.63 -0.08
N ILE A 481 -15.51 -3.29 -0.07
CA ILE A 481 -15.22 -2.46 -1.26
C ILE A 481 -13.77 -2.63 -1.69
N LEU A 482 -12.81 -2.53 -0.77
CA LEU A 482 -11.39 -2.68 -1.08
C LEU A 482 -11.08 -4.09 -1.59
N THR A 483 -11.71 -5.12 -1.03
CA THR A 483 -11.57 -6.50 -1.50
C THR A 483 -12.14 -6.66 -2.90
N TYR A 484 -13.30 -6.06 -3.19
CA TYR A 484 -13.93 -6.11 -4.50
C TYR A 484 -13.06 -5.43 -5.57
N VAL A 485 -12.61 -4.21 -5.29
CA VAL A 485 -11.73 -3.44 -6.18
C VAL A 485 -10.43 -4.19 -6.47
N ASN A 486 -9.88 -4.90 -5.47
CA ASN A 486 -8.69 -5.73 -5.65
C ASN A 486 -8.86 -6.92 -6.60
N ASN A 487 -10.09 -7.40 -6.79
CA ASN A 487 -10.38 -8.51 -7.69
C ASN A 487 -10.62 -8.05 -9.13
N LEU A 488 -10.64 -6.75 -9.40
CA LEU A 488 -10.76 -6.20 -10.74
C LEU A 488 -9.39 -6.11 -11.41
N SER A 489 -9.34 -6.33 -12.73
CA SER A 489 -8.11 -6.20 -13.52
C SER A 489 -7.56 -4.77 -13.52
N HIS A 490 -8.46 -3.79 -13.43
CA HIS A 490 -8.18 -2.37 -13.35
C HIS A 490 -9.42 -1.61 -12.88
N LEU A 491 -9.22 -0.42 -12.33
CA LEU A 491 -10.30 0.54 -12.03
C LEU A 491 -10.07 1.78 -12.87
N ASN A 492 -11.11 2.28 -13.55
CA ASN A 492 -10.99 3.43 -14.45
C ASN A 492 -11.43 4.72 -13.78
N ALA A 493 -12.44 4.68 -12.90
CA ALA A 493 -12.92 5.86 -12.20
C ALA A 493 -13.60 5.52 -10.87
N ILE A 494 -13.67 6.51 -9.98
CA ILE A 494 -14.57 6.51 -8.84
C ILE A 494 -15.57 7.65 -9.01
N CYS A 495 -16.85 7.33 -8.89
CA CYS A 495 -17.91 8.31 -8.73
C CYS A 495 -18.23 8.45 -7.23
N LEU A 496 -17.99 9.64 -6.68
CA LEU A 496 -18.40 10.01 -5.34
C LEU A 496 -19.77 10.71 -5.42
N LEU A 497 -20.81 10.06 -4.89
CA LEU A 497 -22.19 10.50 -4.93
C LEU A 497 -22.59 11.24 -3.66
N PHE A 498 -23.26 12.39 -3.85
CA PHE A 498 -23.72 13.29 -2.80
C PHE A 498 -25.13 13.79 -3.07
N LYS A 499 -25.87 14.14 -2.01
CA LYS A 499 -27.04 15.04 -2.15
C LYS A 499 -26.54 16.49 -2.14
N PRO A 500 -27.17 17.40 -2.91
CA PRO A 500 -26.90 18.83 -2.78
C PRO A 500 -27.35 19.33 -1.40
N ASN A 501 -26.78 20.45 -0.96
CA ASN A 501 -27.20 21.21 0.22
C ASN A 501 -27.07 20.54 1.60
N ASN A 502 -26.29 19.47 1.74
CA ASN A 502 -25.89 19.01 3.07
C ASN A 502 -25.11 20.11 3.79
N SER A 503 -25.52 20.44 5.02
CA SER A 503 -24.89 21.47 5.86
C SER A 503 -23.52 21.05 6.39
N GLN A 504 -23.24 19.75 6.40
CA GLN A 504 -22.00 19.14 6.87
C GLN A 504 -21.69 17.89 6.03
N LEU A 505 -20.41 17.59 5.82
CA LEU A 505 -19.99 16.29 5.28
C LEU A 505 -19.97 15.28 6.43
N ASN A 506 -20.59 14.12 6.24
CA ASN A 506 -20.52 13.06 7.23
C ASN A 506 -19.04 12.69 7.48
N ILE A 507 -18.64 12.74 8.76
CA ILE A 507 -17.25 12.49 9.19
C ILE A 507 -16.80 11.08 8.77
N PHE A 508 -17.70 10.12 8.83
CA PHE A 508 -17.41 8.75 8.46
C PHE A 508 -17.26 8.60 6.95
N PHE A 509 -18.18 9.17 6.16
CA PHE A 509 -18.05 9.17 4.70
C PHE A 509 -16.74 9.84 4.26
N ARG A 510 -16.37 10.97 4.88
CA ARG A 510 -15.08 11.64 4.65
C ARG A 510 -13.89 10.73 4.95
N THR A 511 -13.93 10.01 6.07
CA THR A 511 -12.91 9.03 6.45
C THR A 511 -12.79 7.91 5.43
N CYS A 512 -13.92 7.38 4.95
CA CYS A 512 -13.96 6.33 3.93
C CYS A 512 -13.38 6.79 2.60
N VAL A 513 -13.83 7.95 2.09
CA VAL A 513 -13.30 8.54 0.87
C VAL A 513 -11.79 8.72 0.99
N LYS A 514 -11.31 9.24 2.14
CA LYS A 514 -9.87 9.40 2.39
C LYS A 514 -9.12 8.07 2.35
N ARG A 515 -9.64 7.02 2.99
CA ARG A 515 -9.01 5.69 2.98
C ARG A 515 -8.97 5.11 1.56
N VAL A 516 -10.05 5.18 0.80
CA VAL A 516 -10.10 4.67 -0.58
C VAL A 516 -9.17 5.46 -1.51
N LEU A 517 -9.13 6.79 -1.40
CA LEU A 517 -8.24 7.62 -2.21
C LEU A 517 -6.76 7.42 -1.84
N THR A 518 -6.46 7.24 -0.55
CA THR A 518 -5.11 6.87 -0.09
C THR A 518 -4.70 5.50 -0.64
N TYR A 519 -5.64 4.56 -0.68
CA TYR A 519 -5.42 3.23 -1.23
C TYR A 519 -5.09 3.24 -2.73
N LEU A 520 -5.72 4.14 -3.50
CA LEU A 520 -5.58 4.20 -4.96
C LEU A 520 -4.44 5.10 -5.46
N THR A 521 -3.70 5.74 -4.55
CA THR A 521 -2.56 6.65 -4.80
C THR A 521 -2.91 7.97 -5.52
N PRO A 522 -2.06 9.01 -5.42
CA PRO A 522 -2.29 10.30 -6.08
C PRO A 522 -2.46 10.26 -7.59
N ILE A 523 -1.92 9.24 -8.27
CA ILE A 523 -2.08 9.05 -9.72
C ILE A 523 -3.56 8.89 -10.09
N PHE A 524 -4.37 8.31 -9.20
CA PHE A 524 -5.79 8.07 -9.43
C PHE A 524 -6.67 9.32 -9.22
N TYR A 525 -6.14 10.41 -8.65
CA TYR A 525 -6.93 11.61 -8.32
C TYR A 525 -7.60 12.26 -9.53
N LYS A 526 -7.01 12.12 -10.73
CA LYS A 526 -7.59 12.60 -11.99
C LYS A 526 -8.82 11.81 -12.46
N ASN A 527 -9.04 10.64 -11.87
CA ASN A 527 -10.10 9.70 -12.22
C ASN A 527 -11.25 9.72 -11.19
N VAL A 528 -11.26 10.73 -10.31
CA VAL A 528 -12.35 10.99 -9.36
C VAL A 528 -13.39 11.89 -10.02
N ILE A 529 -14.64 11.43 -9.96
CA ILE A 529 -15.82 12.09 -10.49
C ILE A 529 -16.75 12.41 -9.31
N PHE A 530 -17.26 13.63 -9.27
CA PHE A 530 -18.25 14.07 -8.28
C PHE A 530 -19.64 14.03 -8.90
N CYS A 531 -20.56 13.34 -8.24
CA CYS A 531 -21.92 13.16 -8.70
C CYS A 531 -22.88 13.71 -7.64
N PHE A 532 -23.76 14.63 -8.01
CA PHE A 532 -24.80 15.16 -7.15
C PHE A 532 -26.14 14.61 -7.59
N THR A 533 -26.73 13.72 -6.80
CA THR A 533 -28.08 13.19 -6.98
C THR A 533 -29.10 14.12 -6.34
N ASN A 534 -30.38 14.03 -6.70
CA ASN A 534 -31.43 14.92 -6.16
C ASN A 534 -31.13 16.41 -6.41
N ALA A 535 -30.43 16.72 -7.51
CA ALA A 535 -29.88 18.04 -7.79
C ALA A 535 -30.93 19.09 -8.23
N ARG A 536 -32.20 18.68 -8.43
CA ARG A 536 -33.28 19.57 -8.84
C ARG A 536 -33.47 20.76 -7.91
N SER A 537 -33.42 20.52 -6.60
CA SER A 537 -33.58 21.57 -5.57
C SER A 537 -32.51 22.68 -5.63
N THR A 538 -31.41 22.42 -6.33
CA THR A 538 -30.30 23.36 -6.56
C THR A 538 -30.13 23.74 -8.02
N PHE A 539 -31.17 23.57 -8.84
CA PHE A 539 -31.12 23.85 -10.28
C PHE A 539 -29.96 23.13 -10.98
N PHE A 540 -29.75 21.85 -10.63
CA PHE A 540 -28.67 21.01 -11.14
C PHE A 540 -27.26 21.58 -10.86
N ALA A 541 -27.08 22.14 -9.66
CA ALA A 541 -25.79 22.59 -9.16
C ALA A 541 -25.36 21.87 -7.86
N PRO A 542 -24.05 21.82 -7.54
CA PRO A 542 -23.53 21.16 -6.33
C PRO A 542 -24.03 21.68 -4.96
N GLY A 543 -24.67 22.86 -4.93
CA GLY A 543 -25.19 23.48 -3.70
C GLY A 543 -24.14 23.70 -2.61
N ASN A 544 -24.57 23.74 -1.34
CA ASN A 544 -23.67 23.93 -0.20
C ASN A 544 -22.64 22.79 -0.05
N THR A 545 -23.00 21.57 -0.43
CA THR A 545 -22.09 20.41 -0.36
C THR A 545 -20.88 20.58 -1.27
N GLY A 546 -21.05 21.20 -2.44
CA GLY A 546 -19.93 21.55 -3.32
C GLY A 546 -18.91 22.50 -2.67
N LEU A 547 -19.35 23.44 -1.82
CA LEU A 547 -18.45 24.31 -1.07
C LEU A 547 -17.63 23.53 -0.04
N LEU A 548 -18.28 22.61 0.69
CA LEU A 548 -17.61 21.76 1.68
C LEU A 548 -16.58 20.84 1.01
N LEU A 549 -16.91 20.28 -0.15
CA LEU A 549 -15.99 19.43 -0.91
C LEU A 549 -14.80 20.23 -1.44
N ARG A 550 -15.02 21.46 -1.95
CA ARG A 550 -13.91 22.34 -2.36
C ARG A 550 -12.94 22.60 -1.21
N GLN A 551 -13.46 22.91 -0.03
CA GLN A 551 -12.62 23.10 1.17
C GLN A 551 -11.88 21.83 1.59
N MET A 552 -12.52 20.66 1.47
CA MET A 552 -11.89 19.37 1.77
C MET A 552 -10.77 19.07 0.77
N MET A 553 -11.00 19.27 -0.53
CA MET A 553 -10.00 19.03 -1.58
C MET A 553 -8.78 19.94 -1.42
N GLU A 554 -9.01 21.21 -1.05
CA GLU A 554 -7.94 22.17 -0.76
C GLU A 554 -7.13 21.76 0.48
N LYS A 555 -7.79 21.48 1.60
CA LYS A 555 -7.13 21.20 2.89
C LYS A 555 -6.45 19.84 2.94
N GLU A 556 -7.05 18.81 2.35
CA GLU A 556 -6.55 17.43 2.49
C GLU A 556 -5.71 16.96 1.31
N TYR A 557 -5.96 17.49 0.11
CA TYR A 557 -5.35 17.01 -1.13
C TYR A 557 -4.63 18.11 -1.90
N GLN A 558 -4.47 19.31 -1.34
CA GLN A 558 -3.78 20.44 -1.97
C GLN A 558 -4.29 20.74 -3.41
N ASN A 559 -5.58 20.48 -3.66
CA ASN A 559 -6.23 20.58 -4.97
C ASN A 559 -5.68 19.64 -6.08
N GLU A 560 -4.99 18.56 -5.72
CA GLU A 560 -4.57 17.53 -6.68
C GLU A 560 -5.76 16.75 -7.25
N ILE A 561 -6.87 16.67 -6.51
CA ILE A 561 -8.16 16.19 -7.01
C ILE A 561 -8.92 17.40 -7.58
N PRO A 562 -9.11 17.47 -8.91
CA PRO A 562 -9.81 18.60 -9.51
C PRO A 562 -11.28 18.59 -9.09
N PHE A 563 -11.82 19.74 -8.69
CA PHE A 563 -13.27 19.94 -8.51
C PHE A 563 -13.75 21.01 -9.51
N GLN A 564 -14.08 20.56 -10.73
CA GLN A 564 -14.37 21.38 -11.91
C GLN A 564 -15.61 20.85 -12.65
N ASN A 565 -16.20 21.67 -13.53
CA ASN A 565 -17.37 21.28 -14.32
C ASN A 565 -17.15 20.00 -15.15
N LYS A 566 -15.91 19.73 -15.59
CA LYS A 566 -15.58 18.55 -16.41
C LYS A 566 -15.67 17.21 -15.69
N ASN A 567 -15.64 17.21 -14.36
CA ASN A 567 -15.67 16.01 -13.53
C ASN A 567 -16.69 16.11 -12.39
N THR A 568 -17.66 17.02 -12.54
CA THR A 568 -18.74 17.23 -11.59
C THR A 568 -20.06 17.20 -12.34
N PHE A 569 -20.90 16.21 -12.03
CA PHE A 569 -22.19 15.99 -12.67
C PHE A 569 -23.30 16.12 -11.65
N CYS A 570 -24.37 16.80 -12.02
CA CYS A 570 -25.55 17.01 -11.17
C CYS A 570 -26.75 16.47 -11.95
N PHE A 571 -27.45 15.51 -11.37
CA PHE A 571 -28.53 14.79 -12.04
C PHE A 571 -29.60 14.37 -11.03
N ASP A 572 -30.73 13.90 -11.53
CA ASP A 572 -31.75 13.26 -10.71
C ASP A 572 -32.12 11.87 -11.24
N SER A 573 -32.92 11.13 -10.49
CA SER A 573 -33.54 9.88 -10.91
C SER A 573 -35.05 9.93 -10.70
N GLU A 574 -35.63 11.13 -10.70
CA GLU A 574 -37.07 11.38 -10.54
C GLU A 574 -37.87 10.74 -11.66
N SER A 575 -37.39 10.77 -12.90
CA SER A 575 -38.02 10.11 -14.05
C SER A 575 -38.19 8.60 -13.81
N PHE A 576 -37.16 7.92 -13.28
CA PHE A 576 -37.23 6.52 -12.90
C PHE A 576 -38.14 6.28 -11.69
N ARG A 577 -38.07 7.13 -10.65
CA ARG A 577 -38.97 7.02 -9.49
C ARG A 577 -40.44 7.19 -9.89
N TYR A 578 -40.72 8.12 -10.80
CA TYR A 578 -42.03 8.31 -11.39
C TYR A 578 -42.52 7.07 -12.14
N LEU A 579 -41.67 6.49 -13.01
CA LEU A 579 -41.97 5.23 -13.71
C LEU A 579 -42.30 4.09 -12.74
N ALA A 580 -41.45 3.87 -11.72
CA ALA A 580 -41.67 2.85 -10.72
C ALA A 580 -42.98 3.07 -9.94
N ALA A 581 -43.27 4.30 -9.52
CA ALA A 581 -44.49 4.64 -8.79
C ALA A 581 -45.76 4.45 -9.65
N ARG A 582 -45.70 4.84 -10.94
CA ARG A 582 -46.78 4.59 -11.91
C ARG A 582 -47.08 3.11 -12.09
N LYS A 583 -46.04 2.27 -12.16
CA LYS A 583 -46.20 0.80 -12.25
C LYS A 583 -46.75 0.20 -10.96
N CYS A 584 -46.52 0.84 -9.81
CA CYS A 584 -47.17 0.51 -8.53
C CYS A 584 -48.56 1.17 -8.36
N HIS A 585 -49.18 1.66 -9.42
CA HIS A 585 -50.52 2.27 -9.43
C HIS A 585 -50.68 3.54 -8.57
N VAL A 586 -49.60 4.28 -8.34
CA VAL A 586 -49.67 5.63 -7.76
C VAL A 586 -50.17 6.61 -8.82
N ASN A 587 -51.18 7.39 -8.49
CA ASN A 587 -51.72 8.43 -9.36
C ASN A 587 -51.05 9.77 -9.04
N PHE A 588 -50.69 10.51 -10.09
CA PHE A 588 -50.02 11.80 -10.01
C PHE A 588 -50.84 12.86 -10.75
N ASP A 589 -50.81 14.06 -10.20
CA ASP A 589 -51.38 15.29 -10.75
C ASP A 589 -50.60 15.71 -12.02
N GLU A 590 -51.26 16.44 -12.92
CA GLU A 590 -50.67 16.86 -14.22
C GLU A 590 -49.37 17.66 -14.05
N PHE A 591 -49.24 18.42 -12.96
CA PHE A 591 -48.02 19.14 -12.60
C PHE A 591 -46.83 18.19 -12.36
N VAL A 592 -47.01 17.14 -11.56
CA VAL A 592 -45.94 16.18 -11.22
C VAL A 592 -45.49 15.40 -12.45
N ILE A 593 -46.42 15.13 -13.38
CA ILE A 593 -46.11 14.47 -14.66
C ILE A 593 -45.21 15.37 -15.52
N GLN A 594 -45.57 16.65 -15.69
CA GLN A 594 -44.76 17.64 -16.42
C GLN A 594 -43.38 17.84 -15.79
N GLU A 595 -43.33 17.86 -14.45
CA GLU A 595 -42.08 17.96 -13.71
C GLU A 595 -41.16 16.74 -13.90
N SER A 596 -41.73 15.54 -14.01
CA SER A 596 -40.96 14.29 -14.22
C SER A 596 -40.39 14.18 -15.63
N ILE A 597 -41.10 14.70 -16.63
CA ILE A 597 -40.62 14.81 -18.01
C ILE A 597 -39.46 15.80 -18.10
N SER A 598 -39.56 16.94 -17.42
CA SER A 598 -38.54 17.99 -17.43
C SER A 598 -37.20 17.54 -16.80
N SER A 599 -37.25 16.67 -15.78
CA SER A 599 -36.05 16.10 -15.16
C SER A 599 -35.21 15.28 -16.14
N ARG A 600 -35.84 14.55 -17.06
CA ARG A 600 -35.16 13.71 -18.06
C ARG A 600 -34.38 14.53 -19.11
N LEU A 601 -34.83 15.75 -19.39
CA LEU A 601 -34.18 16.63 -20.37
C LEU A 601 -32.95 17.35 -19.81
N ALA A 602 -32.77 17.33 -18.48
CA ALA A 602 -31.67 17.98 -17.78
C ALA A 602 -30.52 17.02 -17.43
N ASP A 603 -30.77 15.71 -17.39
CA ASP A 603 -29.79 14.63 -17.24
C ASP A 603 -29.13 14.28 -18.58
#